data_AF-A0A2B7XSN8-F1
#
_entry.id   AF-A0A2B7XSN8-F1
#
_cell.length_a   1.000
_cell.length_b   1.000
_cell.length_c   1.000
_cell.angle_alpha   90.00
_cell.angle_beta   90.00
_cell.angle_gamma   90.00
#
_symmetry.space_group_name_H-M   'P 1'
#
loop_
_entity.id
_entity.type
_entity.pdbx_description
1 polymer ?
#
loop_
_entity_poly.entity_id
_entity_poly.type
_entity_poly.pdbx_seq_one_letter_code
_entity_poly.pdbx_strand_id
1 'polypeptide(L)'
;MDYLTPQNPLEEKAQQACTACRKQKRKCDKALPNCTLCSRMGRRCEYPEIKNGTHDGGEELTWLKERVRELENRLAASPASDNVGNAEISRNSTRHEAKEFSLGFGKDQNTGGELEFPATFFLDIDAFNNSLSSIQKPLLTVPEEMINILGGYTELQVLLDQYFQSIHIWLPVVSKKRLYSALATSEHSAELALLYGAIYLICTKGTTSPTDIPIYWMVKQFLVTAETRGLFSVRMLQAAVLIAAYEIGHGVYPAAYLSVGHCGRLGQAMGLHDRQNAPQAIRAIGTWGAHEELKRVYVNIGSKGRPLSCGEFVNGETLPSEDSLWDAGEVTTSQPIFVTSPTKVKVGPFARACQASYLMGKVIEHKNDRELVAPFRHTNALQLHRTISALSSLLAGEFEMTPGRLSTAMALCFSAILDLYEPYCCDLTNEGQNTVEGTEMQAVAIDRVKAISQEIVQFGQCLSRTLAYDVSTVSPLACDCLYQGLATLMWFEKETGDAQWSHSAAQMAGLLQKINERWGIAGKLHAFLKVGIGADI
;
A
#
# COMPACT_ATOMS: atom_id res chain seq x y z
N MET A 1 -73.62 7.64 -29.19
CA MET A 1 -73.72 7.63 -30.66
C MET A 1 -72.40 8.16 -31.19
N ASP A 2 -71.72 7.28 -31.90
CA ASP A 2 -70.43 7.47 -32.53
C ASP A 2 -70.39 8.71 -33.42
N TYR A 3 -69.27 9.44 -33.36
CA TYR A 3 -68.77 10.17 -34.52
C TYR A 3 -67.26 9.97 -34.61
N LEU A 4 -66.90 9.25 -35.68
CA LEU A 4 -65.57 8.93 -36.17
C LEU A 4 -64.72 10.19 -36.39
N THR A 5 -63.45 10.11 -36.02
CA THR A 5 -62.34 10.86 -36.66
C THR A 5 -61.10 9.96 -36.75
N PRO A 6 -60.24 10.17 -37.76
CA PRO A 6 -59.79 9.10 -38.64
C PRO A 6 -58.43 8.50 -38.28
N GLN A 7 -58.20 7.30 -38.81
CA GLN A 7 -56.91 6.62 -38.89
C GLN A 7 -55.81 7.59 -39.35
N ASN A 8 -54.77 7.74 -38.54
CA ASN A 8 -53.49 8.26 -38.99
C ASN A 8 -52.53 7.05 -39.14
N PRO A 9 -51.90 6.83 -40.30
CA PRO A 9 -51.14 5.61 -40.57
C PRO A 9 -49.99 5.44 -39.58
N LEU A 10 -49.71 4.19 -39.21
CA LEU A 10 -48.50 3.80 -38.47
C LEU A 10 -47.27 4.37 -39.20
N GLU A 11 -46.74 5.50 -38.73
CA GLU A 11 -45.49 6.05 -39.26
C GLU A 11 -44.38 5.04 -39.03
N GLU A 12 -43.97 4.38 -40.10
CA GLU A 12 -42.89 3.42 -40.11
C GLU A 12 -41.59 4.15 -39.73
N LYS A 13 -41.08 3.89 -38.53
CA LYS A 13 -39.83 4.48 -38.03
C LYS A 13 -38.68 3.53 -38.28
N ALA A 14 -37.53 4.07 -38.67
CA ALA A 14 -36.30 3.31 -38.78
C ALA A 14 -35.89 2.72 -37.41
N GLN A 15 -35.32 1.52 -37.39
CA GLN A 15 -34.87 0.87 -36.14
C GLN A 15 -33.75 1.69 -35.45
N GLN A 16 -32.87 2.29 -36.25
CA GLN A 16 -31.72 3.07 -35.77
C GLN A 16 -31.74 4.52 -36.24
N ALA A 17 -31.00 5.39 -35.55
CA ALA A 17 -30.82 6.77 -35.98
C ALA A 17 -30.04 6.83 -37.31
N CYS A 18 -30.38 7.76 -38.20
CA CYS A 18 -29.68 7.94 -39.47
C CYS A 18 -28.18 8.27 -39.27
N THR A 19 -27.37 7.98 -40.26
CA THR A 19 -25.91 8.15 -40.23
C THR A 19 -25.50 9.59 -39.96
N ALA A 20 -26.20 10.57 -40.55
CA ALA A 20 -25.93 11.99 -40.38
C ALA A 20 -26.13 12.47 -38.94
N CYS A 21 -27.24 12.09 -38.30
CA CYS A 21 -27.51 12.45 -36.91
C CYS A 21 -26.56 11.74 -35.93
N ARG A 22 -26.20 10.48 -36.22
CA ARG A 22 -25.23 9.71 -35.43
C ARG A 22 -23.83 10.34 -35.46
N LYS A 23 -23.36 10.76 -36.65
CA LYS A 23 -22.05 11.44 -36.81
C LYS A 23 -21.98 12.78 -36.08
N GLN A 24 -23.09 13.51 -36.01
CA GLN A 24 -23.16 14.83 -35.33
C GLN A 24 -23.62 14.76 -33.87
N LYS A 25 -23.85 13.56 -33.32
CA LYS A 25 -24.36 13.34 -31.95
C LYS A 25 -25.64 14.15 -31.63
N ARG A 26 -26.57 14.26 -32.58
CA ARG A 26 -27.86 14.96 -32.40
C ARG A 26 -29.05 13.98 -32.39
N LYS A 27 -30.14 14.38 -31.71
CA LYS A 27 -31.36 13.58 -31.58
C LYS A 27 -32.05 13.39 -32.94
N CYS A 28 -32.30 12.14 -33.32
CA CYS A 28 -32.99 11.73 -34.54
C CYS A 28 -34.38 11.18 -34.20
N ASP A 29 -35.40 11.64 -34.90
CA ASP A 29 -36.80 11.20 -34.76
C ASP A 29 -37.12 9.92 -35.55
N LYS A 30 -36.17 9.46 -36.36
CA LYS A 30 -36.21 8.20 -37.11
C LYS A 30 -37.35 8.07 -38.14
N ALA A 31 -37.93 9.19 -38.56
CA ALA A 31 -38.94 9.19 -39.63
C ALA A 31 -38.33 8.74 -40.96
N LEU A 32 -39.09 7.95 -41.73
CA LEU A 32 -38.76 7.51 -43.09
C LEU A 32 -39.52 8.36 -44.11
N PRO A 33 -38.95 8.67 -45.29
CA PRO A 33 -37.61 8.31 -45.75
C PRO A 33 -36.49 9.19 -45.15
N ASN A 34 -36.83 10.40 -44.69
CA ASN A 34 -35.87 11.34 -44.10
C ASN A 34 -36.34 11.78 -42.71
N CYS A 35 -35.42 11.80 -41.75
CA CYS A 35 -35.71 12.33 -40.41
C CYS A 35 -36.00 13.84 -40.48
N THR A 36 -36.88 14.39 -39.62
CA THR A 36 -37.29 15.80 -39.69
C THR A 36 -36.11 16.76 -39.55
N LEU A 37 -35.10 16.38 -38.75
CA LEU A 37 -33.89 17.18 -38.57
C LEU A 37 -33.07 17.26 -39.86
N CYS A 38 -32.88 16.15 -40.57
CA CYS A 38 -32.14 16.16 -41.83
C CYS A 38 -32.92 16.86 -42.95
N SER A 39 -34.25 16.68 -43.00
CA SER A 39 -35.13 17.37 -43.95
C SER A 39 -35.06 18.89 -43.78
N ARG A 40 -35.23 19.39 -42.54
CA ARG A 40 -35.16 20.83 -42.24
C ARG A 40 -33.79 21.45 -42.52
N MET A 41 -32.72 20.69 -42.31
CA MET A 41 -31.35 21.17 -42.53
C MET A 41 -30.87 21.04 -43.97
N GLY A 42 -31.68 20.48 -44.88
CA GLY A 42 -31.33 20.28 -46.29
C GLY A 42 -30.17 19.29 -46.48
N ARG A 43 -30.07 18.25 -45.65
CA ARG A 43 -28.96 17.30 -45.65
C ARG A 43 -29.41 15.90 -46.04
N ARG A 44 -28.49 15.14 -46.65
CA ARG A 44 -28.71 13.75 -47.03
C ARG A 44 -28.93 12.87 -45.78
N CYS A 45 -30.10 12.24 -45.71
CA CYS A 45 -30.47 11.33 -44.62
C CYS A 45 -30.38 9.90 -45.14
N GLU A 46 -29.46 9.10 -44.60
CA GLU A 46 -29.29 7.70 -44.96
C GLU A 46 -29.43 6.82 -43.72
N TYR A 47 -30.26 5.79 -43.82
CA TYR A 47 -30.37 4.74 -42.82
C TYR A 47 -29.59 3.51 -43.33
N PRO A 48 -28.74 2.88 -42.51
CA PRO A 48 -28.02 1.68 -42.94
C PRO A 48 -29.03 0.53 -43.14
N GLU A 49 -29.06 -0.04 -44.34
CA GLU A 49 -29.82 -1.26 -44.62
C GLU A 49 -29.20 -2.42 -43.84
N ILE A 50 -30.00 -3.07 -42.99
CA ILE A 50 -29.62 -4.35 -42.38
C ILE A 50 -29.75 -5.37 -43.49
N LYS A 51 -28.63 -5.72 -44.13
CA LYS A 51 -28.57 -6.89 -45.00
C LYS A 51 -28.76 -8.13 -44.11
N ASN A 52 -29.99 -8.63 -44.06
CA ASN A 52 -30.29 -10.01 -43.67
C ASN A 52 -29.69 -10.93 -44.73
N GLY A 53 -28.36 -11.12 -44.65
CA GLY A 53 -27.61 -12.14 -45.37
C GLY A 53 -27.26 -13.24 -44.37
N THR A 54 -27.82 -14.42 -44.60
CA THR A 54 -27.51 -15.68 -43.94
C THR A 54 -26.00 -15.94 -43.90
N HIS A 55 -25.38 -15.83 -42.72
CA HIS A 55 -24.07 -16.42 -42.48
C HIS A 55 -24.30 -17.87 -42.06
N ASP A 56 -23.79 -18.79 -42.88
CA ASP A 56 -23.84 -20.22 -42.71
C ASP A 56 -23.01 -20.64 -41.48
N GLY A 57 -23.68 -20.90 -40.35
CA GLY A 57 -23.06 -21.49 -39.17
C GLY A 57 -22.59 -22.94 -39.37
N GLY A 58 -22.86 -23.54 -40.54
CA GLY A 58 -22.42 -24.87 -40.92
C GLY A 58 -20.93 -24.98 -41.16
N GLU A 59 -20.30 -23.99 -41.82
CA GLU A 59 -18.85 -23.98 -42.11
C GLU A 59 -18.00 -23.78 -40.85
N GLU A 60 -18.44 -22.91 -39.94
CA GLU A 60 -17.74 -22.67 -38.67
C GLU A 60 -17.84 -23.90 -37.74
N LEU A 61 -19.01 -24.56 -37.73
CA LEU A 61 -19.20 -25.79 -36.95
C LEU A 61 -18.44 -26.99 -37.54
N THR A 62 -18.32 -27.08 -38.87
CA THR A 62 -17.51 -28.13 -39.52
C THR A 62 -16.03 -27.90 -39.30
N TRP A 63 -15.55 -26.66 -39.38
CA TRP A 63 -14.16 -26.31 -39.04
C TRP A 63 -13.84 -26.61 -37.57
N LEU A 64 -14.73 -26.25 -36.64
CA LEU A 64 -14.56 -26.55 -35.21
C LEU A 64 -14.52 -28.07 -34.95
N LYS A 65 -15.36 -28.86 -35.63
CA LYS A 65 -15.36 -30.32 -35.50
C LYS A 65 -14.08 -30.96 -36.06
N GLU A 66 -13.59 -30.49 -37.19
CA GLU A 66 -12.33 -30.96 -37.78
C GLU A 66 -11.14 -30.61 -36.85
N ARG A 67 -11.17 -29.41 -36.24
CA ARG A 67 -10.14 -28.94 -35.32
C ARG A 67 -10.10 -29.71 -34.00
N VAL A 68 -11.27 -30.12 -33.47
CA VAL A 68 -11.35 -30.99 -32.29
C VAL A 68 -10.79 -32.38 -32.60
N ARG A 69 -11.13 -32.96 -33.76
CA ARG A 69 -10.63 -34.27 -34.19
C ARG A 69 -9.11 -34.30 -34.38
N GLU A 70 -8.54 -33.23 -34.94
CA GLU A 70 -7.08 -33.03 -35.03
C GLU A 70 -6.42 -33.04 -33.65
N LEU A 71 -7.02 -32.34 -32.67
CA LEU A 71 -6.50 -32.25 -31.31
C LEU A 71 -6.61 -33.57 -30.53
N GLU A 72 -7.72 -34.29 -30.70
CA GLU A 72 -7.90 -35.63 -30.12
C GLU A 72 -6.87 -36.62 -30.67
N ASN A 73 -6.60 -36.59 -31.98
CA ASN A 73 -5.56 -37.43 -32.58
C ASN A 73 -4.15 -37.08 -32.08
N ARG A 74 -3.86 -35.81 -31.80
CA ARG A 74 -2.57 -35.37 -31.23
C ARG A 74 -2.41 -35.77 -29.77
N LEU A 75 -3.50 -35.82 -29.01
CA LEU A 75 -3.52 -36.35 -27.64
C LEU A 75 -3.37 -37.88 -27.63
N ALA A 76 -4.00 -38.58 -28.58
CA ALA A 76 -3.86 -40.03 -28.75
C ALA A 76 -2.47 -40.46 -29.28
N ALA A 77 -1.81 -39.61 -30.08
CA ALA A 77 -0.48 -39.86 -30.64
C ALA A 77 0.67 -39.39 -29.72
N SER A 78 0.38 -38.76 -28.58
CA SER A 78 1.38 -38.50 -27.56
C SER A 78 1.61 -39.79 -26.77
N PRO A 79 2.79 -40.42 -26.80
CA PRO A 79 3.06 -41.56 -25.94
C PRO A 79 3.08 -41.07 -24.49
N ALA A 80 1.97 -41.29 -23.79
CA ALA A 80 1.98 -41.37 -22.35
C ALA A 80 3.00 -42.46 -21.99
N SER A 81 4.11 -42.06 -21.40
CA SER A 81 5.01 -42.99 -20.73
C SER A 81 4.35 -43.42 -19.41
N ASP A 82 3.30 -44.22 -19.52
CA ASP A 82 2.83 -45.08 -18.43
C ASP A 82 3.78 -46.27 -18.35
N ASN A 83 4.64 -46.26 -17.34
CA ASN A 83 5.29 -47.48 -16.87
C ASN A 83 4.65 -47.87 -15.54
N VAL A 84 3.51 -48.57 -15.63
CA VAL A 84 2.94 -49.37 -14.54
C VAL A 84 3.15 -50.84 -14.91
N GLY A 85 4.03 -51.51 -14.17
CA GLY A 85 4.29 -52.95 -14.26
C GLY A 85 4.63 -53.51 -12.89
N ASN A 86 3.76 -54.39 -12.39
CA ASN A 86 3.86 -55.16 -11.15
C ASN A 86 5.11 -56.05 -11.07
N ALA A 87 5.67 -56.23 -9.86
CA ALA A 87 6.03 -57.55 -9.29
C ALA A 87 6.58 -57.48 -7.85
N GLU A 88 5.86 -58.19 -6.97
CA GLU A 88 6.32 -59.05 -5.86
C GLU A 88 7.19 -58.55 -4.68
N ILE A 89 6.51 -58.59 -3.53
CA ILE A 89 6.93 -59.00 -2.17
C ILE A 89 8.35 -59.56 -2.05
N SER A 90 9.21 -58.88 -1.29
CA SER A 90 10.13 -59.55 -0.38
C SER A 90 10.24 -58.78 0.93
N ARG A 91 9.91 -59.51 2.01
CA ARG A 91 10.02 -59.07 3.39
C ARG A 91 11.50 -58.96 3.74
N ASN A 92 11.92 -57.86 4.35
CA ASN A 92 12.80 -57.90 5.51
C ASN A 92 12.68 -56.61 6.33
N SER A 93 12.44 -56.83 7.62
CA SER A 93 12.38 -55.84 8.69
C SER A 93 13.81 -55.52 9.15
N THR A 94 14.17 -54.25 9.27
CA THR A 94 14.97 -53.71 10.40
C THR A 94 15.11 -52.18 10.36
N ARG A 95 14.72 -51.57 11.50
CA ARG A 95 15.28 -50.39 12.19
C ARG A 95 15.34 -49.00 11.50
N HIS A 96 14.55 -48.10 12.10
CA HIS A 96 14.83 -46.70 12.45
C HIS A 96 15.94 -45.95 11.69
N GLU A 97 15.54 -44.93 10.93
CA GLU A 97 16.30 -43.69 10.78
C GLU A 97 15.35 -42.54 10.36
N ALA A 98 15.65 -41.34 10.84
CA ALA A 98 14.82 -40.14 10.76
C ALA A 98 14.59 -39.69 9.31
N LYS A 99 13.34 -39.39 8.95
CA LYS A 99 13.05 -38.65 7.71
C LYS A 99 13.44 -37.19 7.90
N GLU A 100 14.61 -36.82 7.41
CA GLU A 100 14.92 -35.44 7.04
C GLU A 100 13.87 -34.94 6.04
N PHE A 101 13.14 -33.91 6.43
CA PHE A 101 12.22 -33.17 5.59
C PHE A 101 13.02 -32.06 4.91
N SER A 102 13.65 -32.38 3.77
CA SER A 102 14.37 -31.38 2.96
C SER A 102 13.36 -30.52 2.21
N LEU A 103 13.44 -29.20 2.41
CA LEU A 103 12.67 -28.22 1.65
C LEU A 103 13.13 -28.27 0.19
N GLY A 104 12.24 -28.70 -0.70
CA GLY A 104 12.50 -28.86 -2.13
C GLY A 104 12.65 -27.53 -2.87
N PHE A 105 13.64 -26.72 -2.51
CA PHE A 105 14.18 -25.69 -3.40
C PHE A 105 15.16 -26.35 -4.37
N GLY A 106 14.61 -27.13 -5.30
CA GLY A 106 15.38 -27.92 -6.26
C GLY A 106 16.12 -27.06 -7.28
N LYS A 107 17.39 -27.40 -7.53
CA LYS A 107 18.21 -26.94 -8.65
C LYS A 107 17.62 -27.45 -9.97
N ASP A 108 16.95 -26.58 -10.72
CA ASP A 108 16.62 -26.88 -12.11
C ASP A 108 17.77 -26.50 -13.04
N GLN A 109 18.37 -27.53 -13.64
CA GLN A 109 19.37 -27.40 -14.68
C GLN A 109 18.69 -26.96 -16.00
N ASN A 110 18.91 -25.69 -16.34
CA ASN A 110 19.14 -25.14 -17.68
C ASN A 110 18.57 -25.92 -18.88
N THR A 111 17.34 -25.59 -19.32
CA THR A 111 16.93 -25.57 -20.74
C THR A 111 15.65 -24.72 -20.91
N GLY A 112 15.79 -23.44 -21.26
CA GLY A 112 14.68 -22.55 -21.62
C GLY A 112 15.15 -21.10 -21.70
N GLY A 113 15.01 -20.47 -22.86
CA GLY A 113 15.53 -19.12 -23.12
C GLY A 113 15.13 -18.13 -22.02
N GLU A 114 16.08 -17.30 -21.57
CA GLU A 114 15.83 -16.27 -20.57
C GLU A 114 14.64 -15.42 -21.01
N LEU A 115 13.52 -15.54 -20.30
CA LEU A 115 12.35 -14.70 -20.50
C LEU A 115 12.72 -13.29 -20.01
N GLU A 116 13.23 -12.47 -20.93
CA GLU A 116 13.55 -11.08 -20.64
C GLU A 116 12.26 -10.27 -20.40
N PHE A 117 12.35 -9.30 -19.50
CA PHE A 117 11.25 -8.38 -19.23
C PHE A 117 10.90 -7.59 -20.50
N PRO A 118 9.61 -7.46 -20.88
CA PRO A 118 9.23 -6.77 -22.10
C PRO A 118 9.48 -5.26 -21.96
N ALA A 119 10.60 -4.77 -22.51
CA ALA A 119 10.96 -3.34 -22.45
C ALA A 119 9.88 -2.42 -23.06
N THR A 120 9.03 -2.94 -23.96
CA THR A 120 7.86 -2.24 -24.50
C THR A 120 6.93 -1.74 -23.40
N PHE A 121 6.85 -2.41 -22.24
CA PHE A 121 6.05 -1.93 -21.11
C PHE A 121 6.42 -0.50 -20.67
N PHE A 122 7.71 -0.15 -20.72
CA PHE A 122 8.20 1.18 -20.36
C PHE A 122 8.43 2.09 -21.57
N LEU A 123 8.75 1.53 -22.73
CA LEU A 123 9.13 2.30 -23.92
C LEU A 123 7.95 2.63 -24.85
N ASP A 124 6.94 1.76 -24.94
CA ASP A 124 5.78 1.91 -25.81
C ASP A 124 4.56 1.14 -25.25
N ILE A 125 3.76 1.84 -24.44
CA ILE A 125 2.60 1.26 -23.77
C ILE A 125 1.52 0.80 -24.76
N ASP A 126 1.34 1.50 -25.88
CA ASP A 126 0.33 1.16 -26.87
C ASP A 126 0.71 -0.15 -27.57
N ALA A 127 1.99 -0.33 -27.92
CA ALA A 127 2.50 -1.60 -28.42
C ALA A 127 2.34 -2.74 -27.39
N PHE A 128 2.61 -2.48 -26.10
CA PHE A 128 2.45 -3.47 -25.03
C PHE A 128 0.98 -3.83 -24.75
N ASN A 129 0.05 -2.89 -24.90
CA ASN A 129 -1.39 -3.15 -24.81
C ASN A 129 -1.87 -4.00 -25.99
N ASN A 130 -1.35 -3.75 -27.18
CA ASN A 130 -1.73 -4.47 -28.40
C ASN A 130 -1.17 -5.91 -28.45
N SER A 131 -0.04 -6.20 -27.78
CA SER A 131 0.60 -7.51 -27.84
C SER A 131 -0.06 -8.61 -26.99
N LEU A 132 -1.11 -8.28 -26.21
CA LEU A 132 -1.76 -9.19 -25.23
C LEU A 132 -0.78 -9.87 -24.25
N SER A 133 0.47 -9.41 -24.16
CA SER A 133 1.48 -10.00 -23.30
C SER A 133 1.18 -9.62 -21.84
N SER A 134 1.00 -10.61 -20.98
CA SER A 134 1.20 -10.41 -19.54
C SER A 134 2.69 -10.45 -19.25
N ILE A 135 3.17 -9.63 -18.31
CA ILE A 135 4.52 -9.78 -17.79
C ILE A 135 4.60 -11.17 -17.16
N GLN A 136 5.44 -12.04 -17.73
CA GLN A 136 5.67 -13.38 -17.21
C GLN A 136 6.58 -13.30 -16.00
N LYS A 137 6.30 -14.11 -14.98
CA LYS A 137 7.17 -14.17 -13.79
C LYS A 137 8.44 -14.95 -14.14
N PRO A 138 9.64 -14.39 -13.91
CA PRO A 138 10.89 -15.11 -14.13
C PRO A 138 11.03 -16.26 -13.14
N LEU A 139 11.67 -17.35 -13.57
CA LEU A 139 12.14 -18.41 -12.67
C LEU A 139 13.42 -17.93 -11.98
N LEU A 140 13.40 -17.90 -10.65
CA LEU A 140 14.52 -17.43 -9.83
C LEU A 140 14.92 -18.50 -8.83
N THR A 141 16.22 -18.78 -8.75
CA THR A 141 16.78 -19.65 -7.73
C THR A 141 16.92 -18.86 -6.42
N VAL A 142 16.41 -19.44 -5.33
CA VAL A 142 16.53 -18.88 -3.98
C VAL A 142 17.93 -19.25 -3.43
N PRO A 143 18.66 -18.32 -2.80
CA PRO A 143 19.95 -18.64 -2.16
C PRO A 143 19.85 -19.76 -1.12
N GLU A 144 20.79 -20.71 -1.12
CA GLU A 144 20.79 -21.87 -0.21
C GLU A 144 20.88 -21.44 1.26
N GLU A 145 21.66 -20.40 1.56
CA GLU A 145 21.78 -19.85 2.91
C GLU A 145 20.46 -19.30 3.45
N MET A 146 19.66 -18.69 2.57
CA MET A 146 18.35 -18.13 2.92
C MET A 146 17.37 -19.25 3.28
N ILE A 147 17.39 -20.35 2.51
CA ILE A 147 16.56 -21.54 2.76
C ILE A 147 16.90 -22.14 4.13
N ASN A 148 18.20 -22.27 4.42
CA ASN A 148 18.67 -22.83 5.69
C ASN A 148 18.23 -22.00 6.90
N ILE A 149 18.20 -20.67 6.77
CA ILE A 149 17.75 -19.77 7.85
C ILE A 149 16.24 -19.80 8.05
N LEU A 150 15.48 -19.86 6.95
CA LEU A 150 14.03 -19.90 7.02
C LEU A 150 13.52 -21.19 7.68
N GLY A 151 14.29 -22.27 7.57
CA GLY A 151 13.96 -23.55 8.19
C GLY A 151 12.71 -24.18 7.59
N GLY A 152 12.23 -25.22 8.25
CA GLY A 152 11.11 -26.04 7.79
C GLY A 152 9.74 -25.43 8.02
N TYR A 153 8.71 -26.24 7.80
CA TYR A 153 7.31 -25.85 7.98
C TYR A 153 7.03 -25.33 9.41
N THR A 154 7.58 -25.99 10.43
CA THR A 154 7.34 -25.65 11.84
C THR A 154 7.97 -24.30 12.20
N GLU A 155 9.21 -24.07 11.78
CA GLU A 155 9.92 -22.81 11.99
C GLU A 155 9.21 -21.65 11.30
N LEU A 156 8.77 -21.85 10.06
CA LEU A 156 7.97 -20.87 9.32
C LEU A 156 6.64 -20.61 10.01
N GLN A 157 5.93 -21.62 10.52
CA GLN A 157 4.68 -21.43 11.24
C GLN A 157 4.86 -20.55 12.48
N VAL A 158 5.89 -20.82 13.29
CA VAL A 158 6.22 -20.00 14.49
C VAL A 158 6.56 -18.56 14.09
N LEU A 159 7.33 -18.39 13.01
CA LEU A 159 7.67 -17.07 12.48
C LEU A 159 6.41 -16.28 12.06
N LEU A 160 5.48 -16.93 11.36
CA LEU A 160 4.24 -16.30 10.93
C LEU A 160 3.37 -15.93 12.14
N ASP A 161 3.25 -16.82 13.12
CA ASP A 161 2.51 -16.54 14.36
C ASP A 161 3.09 -15.30 15.06
N GLN A 162 4.41 -15.21 15.17
CA GLN A 162 5.09 -14.03 15.72
C GLN A 162 4.80 -12.77 14.90
N TYR A 163 4.87 -12.84 13.57
CA TYR A 163 4.60 -11.69 12.68
C TYR A 163 3.16 -11.17 12.85
N PHE A 164 2.17 -12.07 12.81
CA PHE A 164 0.76 -11.69 12.90
C PHE A 164 0.36 -11.19 14.29
N GLN A 165 1.11 -11.56 15.34
CA GLN A 165 0.92 -11.07 16.70
C GLN A 165 1.69 -9.77 17.01
N SER A 166 2.56 -9.30 16.11
CA SER A 166 3.42 -8.13 16.36
C SER A 166 3.33 -7.08 15.24
N ILE A 167 4.06 -7.28 14.14
CA ILE A 167 4.20 -6.31 13.04
C ILE A 167 2.88 -6.08 12.31
N HIS A 168 2.12 -7.14 12.05
CA HIS A 168 0.84 -7.06 11.34
C HIS A 168 -0.19 -6.18 12.05
N ILE A 169 -0.06 -5.98 13.37
CA ILE A 169 -0.97 -5.13 14.16
C ILE A 169 -0.94 -3.68 13.67
N TRP A 170 0.22 -3.18 13.23
CA TRP A 170 0.40 -1.80 12.78
C TRP A 170 0.74 -1.68 11.29
N LEU A 171 1.18 -2.77 10.64
CA LEU A 171 1.45 -2.85 9.20
C LEU A 171 0.84 -4.11 8.57
N PRO A 172 -0.51 -4.22 8.52
CA PRO A 172 -1.21 -5.36 7.94
C PRO A 172 -1.19 -5.35 6.40
N VAL A 173 0.00 -5.42 5.79
CA VAL A 173 0.18 -5.39 4.32
C VAL A 173 0.13 -6.76 3.67
N VAL A 174 0.09 -7.83 4.47
CA VAL A 174 0.12 -9.23 4.05
C VAL A 174 -1.18 -9.94 4.45
N SER A 175 -1.77 -10.75 3.56
CA SER A 175 -2.98 -11.50 3.90
C SER A 175 -2.67 -12.72 4.77
N LYS A 176 -3.23 -12.73 5.99
CA LYS A 176 -3.10 -13.86 6.92
C LYS A 176 -3.54 -15.18 6.27
N LYS A 177 -4.79 -15.23 5.79
CA LYS A 177 -5.37 -16.42 5.17
C LYS A 177 -4.55 -16.94 3.99
N ARG A 178 -4.11 -16.05 3.09
CA ARG A 178 -3.36 -16.48 1.90
C ARG A 178 -1.96 -16.95 2.24
N LEU A 179 -1.30 -16.36 3.23
CA LEU A 179 0.05 -16.76 3.62
C LEU A 179 0.07 -18.11 4.34
N TYR A 180 -0.87 -18.37 5.25
CA TYR A 180 -1.02 -19.70 5.85
C TYR A 180 -1.48 -20.74 4.84
N SER A 181 -2.35 -20.37 3.88
CA SER A 181 -2.72 -21.27 2.79
C SER A 181 -1.52 -21.65 1.94
N ALA A 182 -0.66 -20.69 1.57
CA ALA A 182 0.55 -20.95 0.80
C ALA A 182 1.54 -21.86 1.55
N LEU A 183 1.66 -21.68 2.87
CA LEU A 183 2.44 -22.55 3.74
C LEU A 183 1.88 -23.97 3.77
N ALA A 184 0.55 -24.12 3.92
CA ALA A 184 -0.14 -25.41 3.96
C ALA A 184 -0.06 -26.18 2.63
N THR A 185 -0.05 -25.48 1.49
CA THR A 185 0.11 -26.09 0.17
C THR A 185 1.57 -26.34 -0.21
N SER A 186 2.53 -26.02 0.66
CA SER A 186 3.96 -26.07 0.37
C SER A 186 4.30 -25.35 -0.96
N GLU A 187 3.75 -24.15 -1.15
CA GLU A 187 4.08 -23.33 -2.31
C GLU A 187 5.56 -22.91 -2.20
N HIS A 188 6.36 -23.21 -3.22
CA HIS A 188 7.77 -22.83 -3.27
C HIS A 188 7.98 -21.87 -4.44
N SER A 189 7.86 -20.57 -4.17
CA SER A 189 8.11 -19.52 -5.14
C SER A 189 9.15 -18.53 -4.61
N ALA A 190 9.98 -17.99 -5.52
CA ALA A 190 11.02 -17.02 -5.16
C ALA A 190 10.45 -15.77 -4.47
N GLU A 191 9.28 -15.31 -4.93
CA GLU A 191 8.55 -14.19 -4.31
C GLU A 191 8.09 -14.49 -2.88
N LEU A 192 7.73 -15.75 -2.59
CA LEU A 192 7.32 -16.18 -1.26
C LEU A 192 8.53 -16.35 -0.33
N ALA A 193 9.63 -16.91 -0.84
CA ALA A 193 10.89 -16.97 -0.11
C ALA A 193 11.40 -15.56 0.26
N LEU A 194 11.34 -14.62 -0.69
CA LEU A 194 11.68 -13.21 -0.45
C LEU A 194 10.81 -12.60 0.66
N LEU A 195 9.50 -12.85 0.61
CA LEU A 195 8.56 -12.39 1.63
C LEU A 195 8.85 -13.00 3.01
N TYR A 196 9.09 -14.32 3.10
CA TYR A 196 9.45 -14.97 4.36
C TYR A 196 10.77 -14.42 4.92
N GLY A 197 11.77 -14.17 4.08
CA GLY A 197 13.01 -13.54 4.50
C GLY A 197 12.81 -12.12 5.05
N ALA A 198 11.97 -11.31 4.39
CA ALA A 198 11.63 -9.99 4.88
C ALA A 198 10.85 -10.02 6.20
N ILE A 199 9.92 -10.99 6.36
CA ILE A 199 9.19 -11.24 7.62
C ILE A 199 10.18 -11.65 8.72
N TYR A 200 11.10 -12.57 8.43
CA TYR A 200 12.14 -12.99 9.37
C TYR A 200 12.97 -11.78 9.81
N LEU A 201 13.47 -10.99 8.85
CA LEU A 201 14.26 -9.79 9.11
C LEU A 201 13.53 -8.81 10.01
N ILE A 202 12.30 -8.41 9.66
CA ILE A 202 11.56 -7.42 10.47
C ILE A 202 11.22 -7.94 11.86
N CYS A 203 11.02 -9.25 12.04
CA CYS A 203 10.74 -9.87 13.34
C CYS A 203 11.98 -9.98 14.26
N THR A 204 13.20 -9.77 13.75
CA THR A 204 14.42 -9.76 14.58
C THR A 204 14.37 -8.65 15.63
N LYS A 205 14.72 -8.95 16.89
CA LYS A 205 14.66 -8.00 18.04
C LYS A 205 16.07 -7.63 18.52
N GLY A 206 16.23 -6.44 19.11
CA GLY A 206 17.38 -6.12 19.98
C GLY A 206 18.75 -6.05 19.30
N THR A 207 18.82 -5.67 18.03
CA THR A 207 20.08 -5.65 17.28
C THR A 207 20.85 -4.35 17.48
N THR A 208 21.99 -4.46 18.17
CA THR A 208 22.97 -3.37 18.39
C THR A 208 23.56 -2.85 17.08
N SER A 209 23.77 -3.75 16.12
CA SER A 209 24.17 -3.44 14.74
C SER A 209 23.18 -4.03 13.73
N PRO A 210 22.21 -3.24 13.22
CA PRO A 210 21.19 -3.75 12.29
C PRO A 210 21.74 -4.19 10.93
N THR A 211 22.85 -3.62 10.49
CA THR A 211 23.49 -3.95 9.20
C THR A 211 24.39 -5.17 9.26
N ASP A 212 24.77 -5.63 10.45
CA ASP A 212 25.74 -6.71 10.61
C ASP A 212 25.06 -8.09 10.63
N ILE A 213 23.73 -8.12 10.59
CA ILE A 213 22.96 -9.35 10.56
C ILE A 213 23.00 -9.90 9.12
N PRO A 214 23.47 -11.15 8.91
CA PRO A 214 23.60 -11.71 7.56
C PRO A 214 22.29 -11.67 6.75
N ILE A 215 21.15 -11.92 7.42
CA ILE A 215 19.84 -11.95 6.77
C ILE A 215 19.44 -10.61 6.13
N TYR A 216 19.91 -9.48 6.66
CA TYR A 216 19.67 -8.17 6.07
C TYR A 216 20.24 -8.10 4.65
N TRP A 217 21.51 -8.46 4.48
CA TRP A 217 22.17 -8.42 3.18
C TRP A 217 21.64 -9.49 2.23
N MET A 218 21.34 -10.69 2.71
CA MET A 218 20.74 -11.73 1.88
C MET A 218 19.41 -11.30 1.28
N VAL A 219 18.50 -10.75 2.10
CA VAL A 219 17.18 -10.30 1.63
C VAL A 219 17.32 -9.10 0.68
N LYS A 220 18.22 -8.14 0.97
CA LYS A 220 18.49 -6.99 0.08
C LYS A 220 19.05 -7.42 -1.27
N GLN A 221 20.04 -8.30 -1.29
CA GLN A 221 20.64 -8.81 -2.53
C GLN A 221 19.63 -9.62 -3.33
N PHE A 222 18.81 -10.42 -2.66
CA PHE A 222 17.78 -11.20 -3.34
C PHE A 222 16.68 -10.33 -3.94
N LEU A 223 16.26 -9.26 -3.24
CA LEU A 223 15.34 -8.26 -3.79
C LEU A 223 15.91 -7.62 -5.07
N VAL A 224 17.16 -7.15 -5.06
CA VAL A 224 17.82 -6.56 -6.24
C VAL A 224 17.95 -7.58 -7.38
N THR A 225 18.26 -8.83 -7.05
CA THR A 225 18.33 -9.92 -8.05
C THR A 225 16.96 -10.17 -8.68
N ALA A 226 15.91 -10.18 -7.88
CA ALA A 226 14.54 -10.34 -8.37
C ALA A 226 14.12 -9.16 -9.29
N GLU A 227 14.50 -7.93 -8.94
CA GLU A 227 14.24 -6.72 -9.73
C GLU A 227 14.92 -6.74 -11.09
N THR A 228 16.23 -7.01 -11.10
CA THR A 228 17.03 -7.04 -12.33
C THR A 228 16.57 -8.13 -13.29
N ARG A 229 15.96 -9.19 -12.77
CA ARG A 229 15.35 -10.26 -13.55
C ARG A 229 13.89 -9.98 -13.94
N GLY A 230 13.34 -8.84 -13.57
CA GLY A 230 12.00 -8.41 -13.97
C GLY A 230 10.85 -9.04 -13.18
N LEU A 231 11.10 -9.55 -11.97
CA LEU A 231 10.02 -10.05 -11.11
C LEU A 231 9.16 -8.87 -10.64
N PHE A 232 7.91 -8.78 -11.11
CA PHE A 232 6.95 -7.77 -10.65
C PHE A 232 5.77 -8.49 -9.98
N SER A 233 5.70 -8.44 -8.65
CA SER A 233 4.61 -9.07 -7.90
C SER A 233 4.28 -8.36 -6.60
N VAL A 234 3.05 -8.57 -6.10
CA VAL A 234 2.59 -7.99 -4.84
C VAL A 234 3.45 -8.46 -3.66
N ARG A 235 3.84 -9.74 -3.65
CA ARG A 235 4.66 -10.34 -2.59
C ARG A 235 6.06 -9.73 -2.52
N MET A 236 6.63 -9.41 -3.69
CA MET A 236 7.90 -8.69 -3.76
C MET A 236 7.77 -7.26 -3.23
N LEU A 237 6.72 -6.52 -3.59
CA LEU A 237 6.48 -5.18 -3.04
C LEU A 237 6.20 -5.22 -1.54
N GLN A 238 5.44 -6.22 -1.04
CA GLN A 238 5.26 -6.48 0.39
C GLN A 238 6.60 -6.69 1.09
N ALA A 239 7.49 -7.52 0.52
CA ALA A 239 8.83 -7.75 1.05
C ALA A 239 9.65 -6.45 1.08
N ALA A 240 9.63 -5.65 0.00
CA ALA A 240 10.30 -4.35 -0.07
C ALA A 240 9.80 -3.39 1.03
N VAL A 241 8.49 -3.32 1.27
CA VAL A 241 7.89 -2.51 2.33
C VAL A 241 8.34 -2.97 3.72
N LEU A 242 8.38 -4.29 3.99
CA LEU A 242 8.86 -4.82 5.26
C LEU A 242 10.36 -4.55 5.49
N ILE A 243 11.18 -4.62 4.44
CA ILE A 243 12.61 -4.26 4.50
C ILE A 243 12.76 -2.76 4.80
N ALA A 244 12.01 -1.90 4.12
CA ALA A 244 12.03 -0.46 4.37
C ALA A 244 11.59 -0.13 5.81
N ALA A 245 10.55 -0.80 6.30
CA ALA A 245 10.08 -0.64 7.68
C ALA A 245 11.13 -1.09 8.72
N TYR A 246 11.86 -2.18 8.46
CA TYR A 246 13.01 -2.59 9.28
C TYR A 246 14.10 -1.51 9.29
N GLU A 247 14.50 -1.00 8.11
CA GLU A 247 15.53 0.04 8.00
C GLU A 247 15.11 1.34 8.72
N ILE A 248 13.85 1.74 8.64
CA ILE A 248 13.29 2.88 9.41
C ILE A 248 13.39 2.58 10.91
N GLY A 249 12.90 1.42 11.36
CA GLY A 249 12.86 1.06 12.77
C GLY A 249 14.22 0.96 13.44
N HIS A 250 15.27 0.62 12.70
CA HIS A 250 16.64 0.60 13.20
C HIS A 250 17.46 1.86 12.83
N GLY A 251 16.86 2.81 12.11
CA GLY A 251 17.51 4.05 11.69
C GLY A 251 18.69 3.84 10.75
N VAL A 252 18.59 2.91 9.80
CA VAL A 252 19.63 2.59 8.81
C VAL A 252 19.58 3.62 7.68
N TYR A 253 20.08 4.83 7.93
CA TYR A 253 20.15 5.90 6.93
C TYR A 253 21.52 5.94 6.24
N PRO A 254 21.59 6.27 4.93
CA PRO A 254 20.51 6.74 4.05
C PRO A 254 19.65 5.62 3.41
N ALA A 255 19.95 4.34 3.67
CA ALA A 255 19.28 3.20 3.02
C ALA A 255 17.76 3.22 3.19
N ALA A 256 17.26 3.46 4.41
CA ALA A 256 15.83 3.54 4.72
C ALA A 256 15.09 4.52 3.81
N TYR A 257 15.66 5.72 3.61
CA TYR A 257 15.07 6.75 2.76
C TYR A 257 14.97 6.29 1.30
N LEU A 258 16.04 5.67 0.78
CA LEU A 258 16.06 5.16 -0.59
C LEU A 258 15.12 3.97 -0.76
N SER A 259 15.04 3.06 0.20
CA SER A 259 14.13 1.90 0.17
C SER A 259 12.67 2.33 0.18
N VAL A 260 12.31 3.37 0.93
CA VAL A 260 10.95 3.94 0.91
C VAL A 260 10.65 4.54 -0.47
N GLY A 261 11.56 5.34 -1.02
CA GLY A 261 11.43 5.88 -2.38
C GLY A 261 11.28 4.78 -3.44
N HIS A 262 12.06 3.71 -3.27
CA HIS A 262 12.02 2.53 -4.12
C HIS A 262 10.67 1.80 -4.05
N CYS A 263 10.08 1.63 -2.86
CA CYS A 263 8.73 1.07 -2.71
C CYS A 263 7.70 1.90 -3.47
N GLY A 264 7.77 3.24 -3.37
CA GLY A 264 6.87 4.14 -4.10
C GLY A 264 7.04 4.01 -5.62
N ARG A 265 8.28 3.97 -6.12
CA ARG A 265 8.58 3.78 -7.54
C ARG A 265 8.14 2.41 -8.06
N LEU A 266 8.35 1.36 -7.29
CA LEU A 266 7.91 0.01 -7.65
C LEU A 266 6.38 -0.05 -7.73
N GLY A 267 5.68 0.54 -6.75
CA GLY A 267 4.22 0.67 -6.80
C GLY A 267 3.72 1.47 -8.01
N GLN A 268 4.41 2.56 -8.37
CA GLN A 268 4.09 3.33 -9.58
C GLN A 268 4.32 2.52 -10.85
N ALA A 269 5.47 1.83 -10.97
CA ALA A 269 5.81 0.98 -12.10
C ALA A 269 4.84 -0.20 -12.25
N MET A 270 4.23 -0.66 -11.17
CA MET A 270 3.20 -1.69 -11.18
C MET A 270 1.79 -1.16 -11.57
N GLY A 271 1.61 0.16 -11.66
CA GLY A 271 0.33 0.80 -11.99
C GLY A 271 -0.60 1.04 -10.80
N LEU A 272 -0.10 0.96 -9.56
CA LEU A 272 -0.94 1.02 -8.35
C LEU A 272 -1.52 2.40 -8.06
N HIS A 273 -0.84 3.44 -8.52
CA HIS A 273 -1.18 4.86 -8.35
C HIS A 273 -2.38 5.32 -9.18
N ASP A 274 -2.61 4.73 -10.35
CA ASP A 274 -3.76 5.04 -11.20
C ASP A 274 -4.22 3.77 -11.93
N ARG A 275 -5.31 3.21 -11.45
CA ARG A 275 -5.86 1.95 -11.98
C ARG A 275 -6.63 2.12 -13.29
N GLN A 276 -7.00 3.35 -13.64
CA GLN A 276 -7.82 3.63 -14.81
C GLN A 276 -6.95 4.00 -16.00
N ASN A 277 -5.92 4.83 -15.78
CA ASN A 277 -5.13 5.39 -16.86
C ASN A 277 -3.67 4.92 -16.90
N ALA A 278 -3.11 4.35 -15.83
CA ALA A 278 -1.71 3.90 -15.85
C ALA A 278 -1.54 2.49 -16.42
N PRO A 279 -0.38 2.19 -17.04
CA PRO A 279 0.05 0.84 -17.37
C PRO A 279 -0.06 -0.12 -16.19
N GLN A 280 -0.74 -1.25 -16.37
CA GLN A 280 -0.88 -2.27 -15.33
C GLN A 280 0.11 -3.41 -15.57
N ALA A 281 1.10 -3.56 -14.69
CA ALA A 281 2.03 -4.69 -14.71
C ALA A 281 1.32 -6.01 -14.34
N ILE A 282 0.32 -5.92 -13.47
CA ILE A 282 -0.51 -7.05 -13.01
C ILE A 282 -1.89 -6.93 -13.66
N ARG A 283 -2.08 -7.58 -14.81
CA ARG A 283 -3.27 -7.38 -15.67
C ARG A 283 -4.56 -8.09 -15.21
N ALA A 284 -4.54 -8.86 -14.13
CA ALA A 284 -5.76 -9.49 -13.63
C ALA A 284 -5.65 -9.81 -12.14
N ILE A 285 -6.58 -9.28 -11.34
CA ILE A 285 -6.73 -9.60 -9.93
C ILE A 285 -8.06 -10.33 -9.79
N GLY A 286 -8.02 -11.66 -9.79
CA GLY A 286 -9.22 -12.49 -9.77
C GLY A 286 -9.93 -12.53 -8.41
N THR A 287 -9.31 -12.02 -7.34
CA THR A 287 -9.87 -12.13 -5.98
C THR A 287 -9.85 -10.79 -5.25
N TRP A 288 -10.89 -10.54 -4.45
CA TRP A 288 -10.97 -9.36 -3.57
C TRP A 288 -9.75 -9.26 -2.65
N GLY A 289 -9.27 -10.38 -2.12
CA GLY A 289 -8.12 -10.37 -1.21
C GLY A 289 -6.82 -9.88 -1.87
N ALA A 290 -6.57 -10.25 -3.12
CA ALA A 290 -5.41 -9.73 -3.86
C ALA A 290 -5.54 -8.24 -4.20
N HIS A 291 -6.77 -7.75 -4.37
CA HIS A 291 -7.04 -6.33 -4.57
C HIS A 291 -6.79 -5.52 -3.29
N GLU A 292 -7.15 -6.09 -2.15
CA GLU A 292 -6.94 -5.48 -0.84
C GLU A 292 -5.45 -5.40 -0.47
N GLU A 293 -4.63 -6.42 -0.77
CA GLU A 293 -3.17 -6.34 -0.59
C GLU A 293 -2.56 -5.16 -1.35
N LEU A 294 -2.95 -4.96 -2.61
CA LEU A 294 -2.45 -3.84 -3.40
C LEU A 294 -2.76 -2.48 -2.79
N LYS A 295 -3.97 -2.32 -2.23
CA LYS A 295 -4.35 -1.07 -1.53
C LYS A 295 -3.51 -0.86 -0.28
N ARG A 296 -3.24 -1.93 0.48
CA ARG A 296 -2.54 -1.85 1.77
C ARG A 296 -1.05 -1.61 1.65
N VAL A 297 -0.44 -2.03 0.55
CA VAL A 297 1.01 -1.91 0.33
C VAL A 297 1.41 -0.50 -0.16
N TYR A 298 0.48 0.26 -0.75
CA TYR A 298 0.72 1.62 -1.26
C TYR A 298 0.47 2.68 -0.17
N VAL A 299 1.36 2.75 0.83
CA VAL A 299 1.28 3.73 1.93
C VAL A 299 2.29 4.87 1.73
N ASN A 300 1.84 6.10 1.97
CA ASN A 300 2.66 7.30 1.84
C ASN A 300 3.60 7.44 3.06
N ILE A 301 4.91 7.30 2.83
CA ILE A 301 5.96 7.60 3.82
C ILE A 301 6.82 8.74 3.24
N GLY A 302 6.89 9.84 3.98
CA GLY A 302 7.73 11.00 3.69
C GLY A 302 8.52 11.43 4.93
N SER A 303 9.53 12.28 4.74
CA SER A 303 10.34 12.86 5.82
C SER A 303 10.34 14.39 5.74
N LYS A 304 10.62 15.07 6.85
CA LYS A 304 10.72 16.55 6.91
C LYS A 304 11.52 17.12 5.74
N GLY A 305 10.93 18.12 5.05
CA GLY A 305 11.55 18.85 3.93
C GLY A 305 11.72 18.05 2.63
N ARG A 306 11.10 16.87 2.50
CA ARG A 306 11.17 16.03 1.29
C ARG A 306 9.77 15.66 0.81
N PRO A 307 9.56 15.51 -0.51
CA PRO A 307 8.25 15.11 -1.04
C PRO A 307 7.90 13.67 -0.65
N LEU A 308 6.62 13.35 -0.73
CA LEU A 308 6.12 11.99 -0.52
C LEU A 308 6.61 11.04 -1.62
N SER A 309 6.93 9.80 -1.23
CA SER A 309 7.47 8.80 -2.15
C SER A 309 6.45 8.25 -3.15
N CYS A 310 5.17 8.20 -2.76
CA CYS A 310 4.09 7.68 -3.60
C CYS A 310 3.29 8.79 -4.30
N GLY A 311 3.64 10.07 -4.11
CA GLY A 311 2.90 11.21 -4.66
C GLY A 311 1.52 11.41 -4.01
N GLU A 312 0.68 12.21 -4.66
CA GLU A 312 -0.66 12.55 -4.19
C GLU A 312 -1.67 11.44 -4.53
N PHE A 313 -2.61 11.16 -3.63
CA PHE A 313 -3.71 10.24 -3.92
C PHE A 313 -4.74 10.88 -4.85
N VAL A 314 -5.25 10.11 -5.81
CA VAL A 314 -6.21 10.63 -6.80
C VAL A 314 -7.63 10.68 -6.22
N ASN A 315 -8.43 11.66 -6.66
CA ASN A 315 -9.86 11.75 -6.36
C ASN A 315 -10.62 10.49 -6.80
N GLY A 316 -11.07 9.69 -5.82
CA GLY A 316 -11.88 8.48 -6.02
C GLY A 316 -11.31 7.22 -5.36
N GLU A 317 -10.11 7.29 -4.76
CA GLU A 317 -9.52 6.15 -4.07
C GLU A 317 -10.25 5.77 -2.77
N THR A 318 -10.16 4.48 -2.41
CA THR A 318 -10.82 3.91 -1.23
C THR A 318 -9.79 3.48 -0.19
N LEU A 319 -10.09 3.70 1.08
CA LEU A 319 -9.33 3.20 2.22
C LEU A 319 -9.25 1.67 2.23
N PRO A 320 -8.22 1.12 2.89
CA PRO A 320 -8.21 -0.28 3.28
C PRO A 320 -9.49 -0.68 4.03
N SER A 321 -9.87 -1.95 3.88
CA SER A 321 -11.00 -2.53 4.59
C SER A 321 -10.74 -2.65 6.10
N GLU A 322 -11.75 -3.09 6.85
CA GLU A 322 -11.57 -3.44 8.27
C GLU A 322 -10.55 -4.57 8.46
N ASP A 323 -9.67 -4.46 9.46
CA ASP A 323 -8.54 -5.38 9.66
C ASP A 323 -8.98 -6.77 10.13
N SER A 324 -10.04 -6.87 10.93
CA SER A 324 -10.58 -8.16 11.37
C SER A 324 -11.18 -8.97 10.22
N LEU A 325 -11.95 -8.31 9.36
CA LEU A 325 -12.54 -8.92 8.15
C LEU A 325 -11.45 -9.28 7.14
N TRP A 326 -10.40 -8.45 7.06
CA TRP A 326 -9.21 -8.74 6.28
C TRP A 326 -8.51 -10.03 6.73
N ASP A 327 -8.30 -10.18 8.05
CA ASP A 327 -7.67 -11.37 8.62
C ASP A 327 -8.48 -12.65 8.42
N ALA A 328 -9.82 -12.55 8.50
CA ALA A 328 -10.74 -13.65 8.21
C ALA A 328 -10.82 -13.98 6.70
N GLY A 329 -10.38 -13.06 5.84
CA GLY A 329 -10.53 -13.15 4.40
C GLY A 329 -11.99 -13.04 3.94
N GLU A 330 -12.78 -12.24 4.66
CA GLU A 330 -14.17 -11.93 4.34
C GLU A 330 -14.26 -10.70 3.44
N VAL A 331 -15.11 -10.77 2.41
CA VAL A 331 -15.32 -9.68 1.46
C VAL A 331 -16.14 -8.58 2.12
N THR A 332 -15.66 -7.34 2.07
CA THR A 332 -16.34 -6.19 2.69
C THR A 332 -16.26 -4.93 1.83
N THR A 333 -17.08 -3.93 2.17
CA THR A 333 -17.11 -2.62 1.50
C THR A 333 -15.94 -1.74 1.95
N SER A 334 -15.36 -1.00 1.01
CA SER A 334 -14.29 -0.03 1.27
C SER A 334 -14.85 1.38 1.20
N GLN A 335 -14.40 2.26 2.10
CA GLN A 335 -14.85 3.65 2.19
C GLN A 335 -13.93 4.58 1.38
N PRO A 336 -14.41 5.71 0.84
CA PRO A 336 -13.55 6.69 0.18
C PRO A 336 -12.47 7.26 1.13
N ILE A 337 -11.29 7.57 0.60
CA ILE A 337 -10.17 8.21 1.35
C ILE A 337 -10.57 9.60 1.86
N PHE A 338 -11.44 10.31 1.15
CA PHE A 338 -11.78 11.69 1.48
C PHE A 338 -12.46 11.81 2.85
N VAL A 339 -11.84 12.67 3.66
CA VAL A 339 -12.22 13.07 5.03
C VAL A 339 -13.63 13.68 5.11
N THR A 340 -14.32 13.85 3.99
CA THR A 340 -15.75 14.21 3.94
C THR A 340 -16.67 13.07 4.35
N SER A 341 -16.16 11.84 4.49
CA SER A 341 -16.93 10.73 5.04
C SER A 341 -17.30 11.05 6.51
N PRO A 342 -18.59 11.04 6.87
CA PRO A 342 -19.03 11.43 8.21
C PRO A 342 -18.31 10.61 9.28
N THR A 343 -17.87 11.28 10.35
CA THR A 343 -17.16 10.74 11.53
C THR A 343 -17.84 9.57 12.25
N LYS A 344 -19.02 9.13 11.79
CA LYS A 344 -19.80 8.02 12.33
C LYS A 344 -19.50 6.66 11.67
N VAL A 345 -18.70 6.60 10.61
CA VAL A 345 -18.35 5.33 9.96
C VAL A 345 -17.21 4.66 10.75
N LYS A 346 -17.42 3.43 11.22
CA LYS A 346 -16.35 2.61 11.79
C LYS A 346 -15.37 2.24 10.68
N VAL A 347 -14.11 2.62 10.85
CA VAL A 347 -13.03 2.34 9.90
C VAL A 347 -11.87 1.71 10.67
N GLY A 348 -11.26 0.68 10.09
CA GLY A 348 -10.24 -0.12 10.77
C GLY A 348 -8.96 0.66 11.11
N PRO A 349 -8.18 0.20 12.11
CA PRO A 349 -6.99 0.90 12.60
C PRO A 349 -5.95 1.23 11.51
N PHE A 350 -5.68 0.31 10.59
CA PHE A 350 -4.74 0.59 9.50
C PHE A 350 -5.24 1.64 8.51
N ALA A 351 -6.54 1.65 8.23
CA ALA A 351 -7.15 2.70 7.40
C ALA A 351 -7.10 4.06 8.11
N ARG A 352 -7.23 4.12 9.45
CA ARG A 352 -6.96 5.34 10.22
C ARG A 352 -5.51 5.80 10.09
N ALA A 353 -4.55 4.87 10.11
CA ALA A 353 -3.14 5.19 9.89
C ALA A 353 -2.91 5.75 8.48
N CYS A 354 -3.59 5.22 7.44
CA CYS A 354 -3.56 5.76 6.09
C CYS A 354 -4.14 7.19 6.02
N GLN A 355 -5.26 7.45 6.71
CA GLN A 355 -5.83 8.81 6.81
C GLN A 355 -4.86 9.79 7.47
N ALA A 356 -4.21 9.39 8.57
CA ALA A 356 -3.22 10.20 9.26
C ALA A 356 -1.97 10.46 8.38
N SER A 357 -1.48 9.44 7.67
CA SER A 357 -0.39 9.55 6.70
C SER A 357 -0.73 10.51 5.55
N TYR A 358 -1.96 10.46 5.03
CA TYR A 358 -2.42 11.40 4.01
C TYR A 358 -2.41 12.85 4.52
N LEU A 359 -2.94 13.10 5.71
CA LEU A 359 -2.94 14.44 6.30
C LEU A 359 -1.50 14.94 6.59
N MET A 360 -0.61 14.07 7.05
CA MET A 360 0.82 14.37 7.16
C MET A 360 1.40 14.78 5.80
N GLY A 361 1.03 14.08 4.73
CA GLY A 361 1.39 14.47 3.36
C GLY A 361 0.96 15.89 3.00
N LYS A 362 -0.27 16.28 3.35
CA LYS A 362 -0.78 17.65 3.16
C LYS A 362 -0.04 18.70 3.97
N VAL A 363 0.43 18.36 5.18
CA VAL A 363 1.29 19.23 5.98
C VAL A 363 2.66 19.41 5.30
N ILE A 364 3.25 18.33 4.78
CA ILE A 364 4.52 18.40 4.05
C ILE A 364 4.38 19.28 2.79
N GLU A 365 3.31 19.12 2.02
CA GLU A 365 3.00 19.97 0.87
C GLU A 365 2.89 21.46 1.28
N HIS A 366 2.13 21.74 2.33
CA HIS A 366 1.97 23.09 2.88
C HIS A 366 3.30 23.74 3.31
N LYS A 367 4.20 22.97 3.93
CA LYS A 367 5.54 23.44 4.33
C LYS A 367 6.44 23.70 3.13
N ASN A 368 6.35 22.84 2.12
CA ASN A 368 7.19 22.93 0.92
C ASN A 368 6.70 23.99 -0.08
N ASP A 369 5.44 24.43 0.02
CA ASP A 369 4.88 25.51 -0.79
C ASP A 369 5.64 26.83 -0.55
N ARG A 370 6.18 27.42 -1.62
CA ARG A 370 6.89 28.72 -1.55
C ARG A 370 6.12 29.84 -2.22
N GLU A 371 4.98 29.54 -2.83
CA GLU A 371 4.19 30.49 -3.62
C GLU A 371 3.03 31.07 -2.80
N LEU A 372 2.56 30.34 -1.78
CA LEU A 372 1.41 30.75 -0.98
C LEU A 372 1.70 31.97 -0.10
N VAL A 373 0.92 33.03 -0.30
CA VAL A 373 1.02 34.29 0.48
C VAL A 373 0.60 34.07 1.94
N ALA A 374 1.26 34.79 2.87
CA ALA A 374 1.13 34.58 4.32
C ALA A 374 -0.33 34.47 4.87
N PRO A 375 -1.31 35.34 4.54
CA PRO A 375 -2.67 35.21 5.09
C PRO A 375 -3.40 33.93 4.64
N PHE A 376 -3.21 33.54 3.38
CA PHE A 376 -3.75 32.28 2.85
C PHE A 376 -3.02 31.08 3.46
N ARG A 377 -1.72 31.22 3.71
CA ARG A 377 -0.91 30.23 4.39
C ARG A 377 -1.41 29.96 5.80
N HIS A 378 -1.61 31.01 6.61
CA HIS A 378 -2.15 30.87 7.97
C HIS A 378 -3.54 30.22 7.96
N THR A 379 -4.41 30.64 7.04
CA THR A 379 -5.76 30.06 6.91
C THR A 379 -5.71 28.57 6.55
N ASN A 380 -4.84 28.19 5.61
CA ASN A 380 -4.63 26.79 5.23
C ASN A 380 -4.08 25.96 6.40
N ALA A 381 -3.11 26.49 7.15
CA ALA A 381 -2.59 25.84 8.35
C ALA A 381 -3.69 25.59 9.40
N LEU A 382 -4.52 26.60 9.68
CA LEU A 382 -5.64 26.45 10.61
C LEU A 382 -6.68 25.42 10.13
N GLN A 383 -6.93 25.33 8.82
CA GLN A 383 -7.81 24.31 8.26
C GLN A 383 -7.23 22.91 8.41
N LEU A 384 -5.95 22.71 8.07
CA LEU A 384 -5.25 21.44 8.26
C LEU A 384 -5.26 21.01 9.73
N HIS A 385 -4.97 21.93 10.65
CA HIS A 385 -5.05 21.68 12.08
C HIS A 385 -6.44 21.19 12.49
N ARG A 386 -7.52 21.88 12.10
CA ARG A 386 -8.90 21.45 12.40
C ARG A 386 -9.19 20.04 11.90
N THR A 387 -8.74 19.71 10.69
CA THR A 387 -8.93 18.39 10.10
C THR A 387 -8.16 17.30 10.87
N ILE A 388 -6.89 17.56 11.21
CA ILE A 388 -6.07 16.60 11.96
C ILE A 388 -6.58 16.43 13.39
N SER A 389 -6.96 17.52 14.06
CA SER A 389 -7.51 17.49 15.41
C SER A 389 -8.88 16.79 15.47
N ALA A 390 -9.70 16.91 14.43
CA ALA A 390 -10.95 16.14 14.35
C ALA A 390 -10.67 14.63 14.25
N LEU A 391 -9.64 14.22 13.50
CA LEU A 391 -9.22 12.83 13.44
C LEU A 391 -8.62 12.38 14.78
N SER A 392 -7.70 13.13 15.39
CA SER A 392 -7.10 12.75 16.68
C SER A 392 -8.14 12.61 17.79
N SER A 393 -9.11 13.51 17.86
CA SER A 393 -10.21 13.46 18.84
C SER A 393 -11.08 12.21 18.66
N LEU A 394 -11.34 11.81 17.41
CA LEU A 394 -12.07 10.60 17.10
C LEU A 394 -11.29 9.34 17.52
N LEU A 395 -9.97 9.34 17.29
CA LEU A 395 -9.09 8.23 17.66
C LEU A 395 -8.94 8.10 19.18
N ALA A 396 -8.91 9.22 19.93
CA ALA A 396 -8.72 9.21 21.37
C ALA A 396 -9.76 8.33 22.10
N GLY A 397 -11.03 8.37 21.67
CA GLY A 397 -12.09 7.55 22.25
C GLY A 397 -11.95 6.04 21.96
N GLU A 398 -11.34 5.65 20.84
CA GLU A 398 -11.11 4.25 20.46
C GLU A 398 -9.76 3.72 20.98
N PHE A 399 -8.80 4.62 21.21
CA PHE A 399 -7.44 4.31 21.60
C PHE A 399 -7.35 3.66 22.98
N GLU A 400 -8.15 4.09 23.96
CA GLU A 400 -8.14 3.50 25.30
C GLU A 400 -8.47 2.00 25.29
N MET A 401 -9.28 1.56 24.31
CA MET A 401 -9.70 0.16 24.17
C MET A 401 -8.65 -0.68 23.43
N THR A 402 -7.95 -0.10 22.44
CA THR A 402 -6.97 -0.83 21.61
C THR A 402 -5.70 -0.02 21.30
N PRO A 403 -4.87 0.32 22.32
CA PRO A 403 -3.74 1.23 22.14
C PRO A 403 -2.73 0.75 21.09
N GLY A 404 -2.44 -0.56 21.05
CA GLY A 404 -1.47 -1.13 20.11
C GLY A 404 -1.81 -0.87 18.64
N ARG A 405 -3.10 -0.97 18.26
CA ARG A 405 -3.55 -0.87 16.87
C ARG A 405 -3.65 0.57 16.36
N LEU A 406 -4.04 1.50 17.24
CA LEU A 406 -4.28 2.90 16.87
C LEU A 406 -3.08 3.82 17.16
N SER A 407 -2.06 3.31 17.86
CA SER A 407 -0.84 4.06 18.21
C SER A 407 -0.18 4.77 17.02
N THR A 408 -0.04 4.07 15.89
CA THR A 408 0.55 4.64 14.66
C THR A 408 -0.26 5.81 14.14
N ALA A 409 -1.58 5.69 14.05
CA ALA A 409 -2.45 6.74 13.52
C ALA A 409 -2.41 8.00 14.40
N MET A 410 -2.48 7.84 15.72
CA MET A 410 -2.36 8.96 16.67
C MET A 410 -0.99 9.63 16.60
N ALA A 411 0.09 8.85 16.60
CA ALA A 411 1.44 9.40 16.51
C ALA A 411 1.67 10.18 15.21
N LEU A 412 1.13 9.73 14.08
CA LEU A 412 1.17 10.46 12.81
C LEU A 412 0.40 11.78 12.88
N CYS A 413 -0.78 11.80 13.52
CA CYS A 413 -1.55 13.04 13.71
C CYS A 413 -0.79 14.06 14.56
N PHE A 414 -0.20 13.62 15.67
CA PHE A 414 0.58 14.48 16.56
C PHE A 414 1.84 15.02 15.88
N SER A 415 2.59 14.16 15.18
CA SER A 415 3.76 14.57 14.40
C SER A 415 3.37 15.58 13.33
N ALA A 416 2.22 15.39 12.65
CA ALA A 416 1.72 16.32 11.65
C ALA A 416 1.37 17.70 12.24
N ILE A 417 0.77 17.75 13.43
CA ILE A 417 0.45 19.02 14.11
C ILE A 417 1.74 19.74 14.54
N LEU A 418 2.71 19.03 15.13
CA LEU A 418 3.99 19.61 15.53
C LEU A 418 4.75 20.14 14.30
N ASP A 419 4.82 19.36 13.22
CA ASP A 419 5.46 19.76 11.98
C ASP A 419 4.79 20.97 11.33
N LEU A 420 3.46 21.04 11.41
CA LEU A 420 2.68 22.16 10.87
C LEU A 420 3.01 23.47 11.59
N TYR A 421 3.19 23.46 12.90
CA TYR A 421 3.41 24.67 13.70
C TYR A 421 4.89 25.05 13.91
N GLU A 422 5.84 24.13 13.72
CA GLU A 422 7.29 24.38 13.77
C GLU A 422 7.73 25.70 13.10
N PRO A 423 7.36 26.02 11.84
CA PRO A 423 7.80 27.27 11.19
C PRO A 423 7.14 28.54 11.74
N TYR A 424 6.03 28.41 12.47
CA TYR A 424 5.26 29.53 13.01
C TYR A 424 5.63 29.88 14.46
N CYS A 425 6.42 29.05 15.14
CA CYS A 425 6.83 29.31 16.53
C CYS A 425 7.99 30.32 16.64
N CYS A 426 8.85 30.44 15.62
CA CYS A 426 10.06 31.27 15.67
C CYS A 426 10.05 32.35 14.58
N ASP A 427 10.36 33.60 14.96
CA ASP A 427 10.37 34.76 14.04
C ASP A 427 11.55 34.80 13.07
N LEU A 428 12.54 33.91 13.22
CA LEU A 428 13.72 33.85 12.34
C LEU A 428 13.35 33.51 10.88
N THR A 429 12.17 32.96 10.63
CA THR A 429 11.64 32.65 9.29
C THR A 429 10.85 33.81 8.66
N ASN A 430 10.58 34.90 9.39
CA ASN A 430 9.71 35.99 8.95
C ASN A 430 10.42 37.08 8.13
N GLU A 431 11.70 36.90 7.76
CA GLU A 431 12.49 37.83 6.91
C GLU A 431 12.35 39.33 7.26
N GLY A 432 12.07 39.67 8.53
CA GLY A 432 11.89 41.05 8.98
C GLY A 432 10.56 41.72 8.61
N GLN A 433 9.57 40.99 8.09
CA GLN A 433 8.21 41.49 7.85
C GLN A 433 7.29 41.11 9.03
N ASN A 434 7.44 41.81 10.16
CA ASN A 434 6.54 41.66 11.30
C ASN A 434 5.16 42.23 10.94
N THR A 435 4.29 41.41 10.34
CA THR A 435 2.88 41.76 10.17
C THR A 435 2.10 41.37 11.43
N VAL A 436 1.02 42.10 11.73
CA VAL A 436 0.15 41.81 12.88
C VAL A 436 -0.36 40.37 12.82
N GLU A 437 -0.69 39.91 11.61
CA GLU A 437 -1.17 38.55 11.34
C GLU A 437 -0.10 37.49 11.62
N GLY A 438 1.19 37.81 11.46
CA GLY A 438 2.31 36.92 11.79
C GLY A 438 2.41 36.71 13.30
N THR A 439 2.33 37.79 14.08
CA THR A 439 2.35 37.72 15.55
C THR A 439 1.11 37.00 16.10
N GLU A 440 -0.07 37.22 15.52
CA GLU A 440 -1.27 36.47 15.88
C GLU A 440 -1.10 34.96 15.59
N MET A 441 -0.55 34.61 14.42
CA MET A 441 -0.30 33.22 14.07
C MET A 441 0.73 32.56 15.00
N GLN A 442 1.76 33.30 15.40
CA GLN A 442 2.77 32.82 16.36
C GLN A 442 2.16 32.54 17.73
N ALA A 443 1.32 33.44 18.24
CA ALA A 443 0.62 33.22 19.51
C ALA A 443 -0.27 31.95 19.46
N VAL A 444 -0.96 31.73 18.33
CA VAL A 444 -1.71 30.50 18.09
C VAL A 444 -0.79 29.29 18.04
N ALA A 445 0.32 29.36 17.30
CA ALA A 445 1.26 28.25 17.15
C ALA A 445 1.83 27.79 18.52
N ILE A 446 2.28 28.73 19.35
CA ILE A 446 2.82 28.44 20.69
C ILE A 446 1.76 27.77 21.57
N ASP A 447 0.53 28.30 21.61
CA ASP A 447 -0.58 27.72 22.38
C ASP A 447 -0.90 26.28 21.93
N ARG A 448 -0.95 26.04 20.61
CA ARG A 448 -1.23 24.72 20.02
C ARG A 448 -0.11 23.72 20.27
N VAL A 449 1.15 24.13 20.14
CA VAL A 449 2.32 23.28 20.41
C VAL A 449 2.38 22.91 21.90
N LYS A 450 2.01 23.82 22.80
CA LYS A 450 1.89 23.52 24.23
C LYS A 450 0.78 22.50 24.50
N ALA A 451 -0.42 22.72 23.95
CA ALA A 451 -1.55 21.82 24.12
C ALA A 451 -1.24 20.40 23.59
N ILE A 452 -0.69 20.30 22.37
CA ILE A 452 -0.39 19.00 21.77
C ILE A 452 0.72 18.25 22.52
N SER A 453 1.69 18.96 23.09
CA SER A 453 2.74 18.33 23.92
C SER A 453 2.15 17.64 25.15
N GLN A 454 1.13 18.22 25.77
CA GLN A 454 0.42 17.59 26.90
C GLN A 454 -0.39 16.36 26.45
N GLU A 455 -1.05 16.41 25.29
CA GLU A 455 -1.73 15.25 24.71
C GLU A 455 -0.75 14.11 24.39
N ILE A 456 0.44 14.43 23.87
CA ILE A 456 1.51 13.45 23.58
C ILE A 456 1.99 12.77 24.86
N VAL A 457 2.09 13.49 25.99
CA VAL A 457 2.42 12.90 27.29
C VAL A 457 1.35 11.89 27.73
N GLN A 458 0.07 12.24 27.62
CA GLN A 458 -1.03 11.33 27.95
C GLN A 458 -1.03 10.08 27.05
N PHE A 459 -0.82 10.28 25.75
CA PHE A 459 -0.61 9.21 24.78
C PHE A 459 0.56 8.30 25.17
N GLY A 460 1.72 8.89 25.51
CA GLY A 460 2.90 8.16 25.96
C GLY A 460 2.67 7.35 27.23
N GLN A 461 1.94 7.90 28.21
CA GLN A 461 1.57 7.19 29.44
C GLN A 461 0.66 5.98 29.17
N CYS A 462 -0.30 6.13 28.27
CA CYS A 462 -1.14 5.01 27.84
C CYS A 462 -0.30 3.94 27.11
N LEU A 463 0.53 4.35 26.15
CA LEU A 463 1.39 3.44 25.41
C LEU A 463 2.36 2.68 26.33
N SER A 464 2.98 3.38 27.31
CA SER A 464 3.90 2.79 28.28
C SER A 464 3.29 1.62 29.07
N ARG A 465 1.99 1.74 29.43
CA ARG A 465 1.23 0.68 30.11
C ARG A 465 1.07 -0.55 29.22
N THR A 466 0.76 -0.38 27.93
CA THR A 466 0.66 -1.49 26.98
C THR A 466 2.01 -2.15 26.73
N LEU A 467 3.07 -1.36 26.53
CA LEU A 467 4.41 -1.87 26.28
C LEU A 467 5.05 -2.56 27.49
N ALA A 468 4.47 -2.45 28.68
CA ALA A 468 4.93 -3.21 29.86
C ALA A 468 4.75 -4.72 29.69
N TYR A 469 3.83 -5.13 28.83
CA TYR A 469 3.54 -6.54 28.57
C TYR A 469 4.24 -7.05 27.31
N ASP A 470 4.21 -6.28 26.21
CA ASP A 470 4.87 -6.66 24.97
C ASP A 470 5.33 -5.46 24.14
N VAL A 471 6.65 -5.27 24.03
CA VAL A 471 7.28 -4.22 23.22
C VAL A 471 7.20 -4.53 21.72
N SER A 472 6.95 -5.79 21.33
CA SER A 472 6.98 -6.23 19.93
C SER A 472 5.90 -5.59 19.06
N THR A 473 4.80 -5.15 19.68
CA THR A 473 3.63 -4.58 19.01
C THR A 473 3.77 -3.10 18.65
N VAL A 474 4.80 -2.41 19.17
CA VAL A 474 4.97 -0.97 18.95
C VAL A 474 5.41 -0.68 17.52
N SER A 475 4.79 0.32 16.90
CA SER A 475 5.22 0.83 15.60
C SER A 475 6.45 1.72 15.75
N PRO A 476 7.49 1.58 14.89
CA PRO A 476 8.64 2.49 14.90
C PRO A 476 8.24 3.93 14.53
N LEU A 477 7.14 4.12 13.80
CA LEU A 477 6.62 5.43 13.40
C LEU A 477 6.11 6.25 14.60
N ALA A 478 5.87 5.62 15.76
CA ALA A 478 5.55 6.35 16.97
C ALA A 478 6.74 7.15 17.52
N CYS A 479 7.98 6.76 17.20
CA CYS A 479 9.17 7.37 17.79
C CYS A 479 9.32 8.85 17.45
N ASP A 480 8.93 9.27 16.24
CA ASP A 480 9.05 10.66 15.80
C ASP A 480 8.18 11.59 16.66
N CYS A 481 6.89 11.28 16.82
CA CYS A 481 5.99 11.99 17.72
C CYS A 481 6.55 12.12 19.14
N LEU A 482 7.06 11.02 19.70
CA LEU A 482 7.59 10.99 21.06
C LEU A 482 8.86 11.84 21.18
N TYR A 483 9.72 11.81 20.16
CA TYR A 483 10.93 12.62 20.08
C TYR A 483 10.61 14.10 19.95
N GLN A 484 9.72 14.49 19.03
CA GLN A 484 9.33 15.89 18.84
C GLN A 484 8.61 16.45 20.08
N GLY A 485 7.72 15.66 20.69
CA GLY A 485 7.09 16.02 21.96
C GLY A 485 8.11 16.18 23.09
N LEU A 486 9.07 15.26 23.23
CA LEU A 486 10.15 15.37 24.21
C LEU A 486 11.02 16.62 23.97
N ALA A 487 11.44 16.88 22.74
CA ALA A 487 12.20 18.08 22.38
C ALA A 487 11.46 19.35 22.79
N THR A 488 10.14 19.40 22.54
CA THR A 488 9.27 20.53 22.89
C THR A 488 9.14 20.72 24.40
N LEU A 489 8.96 19.63 25.16
CA LEU A 489 8.91 19.68 26.63
C LEU A 489 10.22 20.19 27.23
N MET A 490 11.36 19.75 26.69
CA MET A 490 12.68 20.20 27.12
C MET A 490 12.93 21.66 26.76
N TRP A 491 12.41 22.13 25.61
CA TRP A 491 12.44 23.55 25.26
C TRP A 491 11.65 24.38 26.29
N PHE A 492 10.42 24.00 26.62
CA PHE A 492 9.63 24.69 27.66
C PHE A 492 10.29 24.63 29.05
N GLU A 493 10.90 23.51 29.42
CA GLU A 493 11.67 23.40 30.68
C GLU A 493 12.79 24.45 30.75
N LYS A 494 13.55 24.62 29.67
CA LYS A 494 14.64 25.62 29.60
C LYS A 494 14.12 27.06 29.71
N GLU A 495 13.00 27.36 29.06
CA GLU A 495 12.44 28.72 29.03
C GLU A 495 11.71 29.09 30.33
N THR A 496 10.93 28.18 30.92
CA THR A 496 10.07 28.49 32.07
C THR A 496 10.63 28.03 33.42
N GLY A 497 11.57 27.08 33.44
CA GLY A 497 12.11 26.48 34.66
C GLY A 497 11.08 25.70 35.49
N ASP A 498 9.96 25.28 34.90
CA ASP A 498 8.87 24.60 35.61
C ASP A 498 9.16 23.09 35.73
N ALA A 499 9.09 22.58 36.97
CA ALA A 499 9.32 21.18 37.30
C ALA A 499 8.31 20.22 36.63
N GLN A 500 7.11 20.71 36.25
CA GLN A 500 6.12 19.89 35.55
C GLN A 500 6.64 19.43 34.19
N TRP A 501 7.30 20.32 33.42
CA TRP A 501 7.86 19.96 32.11
C TRP A 501 8.99 18.96 32.24
N SER A 502 9.86 19.15 33.24
CA SER A 502 10.96 18.23 33.55
C SER A 502 10.45 16.81 33.85
N HIS A 503 9.37 16.71 34.65
CA HIS A 503 8.75 15.42 34.96
C HIS A 503 8.18 14.74 33.70
N SER A 504 7.44 15.49 32.87
CA SER A 504 6.89 14.97 31.62
C SER A 504 7.98 14.56 30.62
N ALA A 505 9.05 15.33 30.51
CA ALA A 505 10.20 15.02 29.67
C ALA A 505 10.88 13.71 30.12
N ALA A 506 11.09 13.53 31.42
CA ALA A 506 11.67 12.29 31.97
C ALA A 506 10.80 11.05 31.66
N GLN A 507 9.47 11.16 31.76
CA GLN A 507 8.56 10.07 31.40
C GLN A 507 8.68 9.67 29.93
N MET A 508 8.71 10.67 29.03
CA MET A 508 8.83 10.47 27.59
C MET A 508 10.18 9.89 27.19
N ALA A 509 11.26 10.33 27.82
CA ALA A 509 12.59 9.77 27.62
C ALA A 509 12.65 8.29 28.04
N GLY A 510 12.05 7.93 29.18
CA GLY A 510 11.93 6.54 29.62
C GLY A 510 11.16 5.65 28.64
N LEU A 511 10.09 6.18 28.03
CA LEU A 511 9.33 5.46 27.00
C LEU A 511 10.17 5.20 25.74
N LEU A 512 10.91 6.20 25.24
CA LEU A 512 11.81 6.01 24.09
C LEU A 512 12.89 4.96 24.39
N GLN A 513 13.45 4.94 25.60
CA GLN A 513 14.41 3.91 26.01
C GLN A 513 13.78 2.51 26.02
N LYS A 514 12.53 2.37 26.45
CA LYS A 514 11.80 1.10 26.40
C LYS A 514 11.54 0.65 24.95
N ILE A 515 11.16 1.57 24.07
CA ILE A 515 10.98 1.27 22.64
C ILE A 515 12.30 0.86 21.98
N ASN A 516 13.44 1.36 22.48
CA ASN A 516 14.77 0.98 21.98
C ASN A 516 15.11 -0.50 22.17
N GLU A 517 14.45 -1.22 23.08
CA GLU A 517 14.56 -2.69 23.18
C GLU A 517 14.11 -3.39 21.88
N ARG A 518 13.21 -2.75 21.13
CA ARG A 518 12.66 -3.25 19.87
C ARG A 518 13.24 -2.54 18.64
N TRP A 519 13.32 -1.21 18.68
CA TRP A 519 13.63 -0.35 17.53
C TRP A 519 14.82 0.56 17.83
N GLY A 520 15.94 0.32 17.15
CA GLY A 520 17.19 1.08 17.36
C GLY A 520 17.09 2.58 17.05
N ILE A 521 16.09 3.01 16.27
CA ILE A 521 15.85 4.45 16.01
C ILE A 521 15.54 5.22 17.29
N ALA A 522 14.84 4.61 18.26
CA ALA A 522 14.48 5.28 19.50
C ALA A 522 15.73 5.64 20.34
N GLY A 523 16.73 4.76 20.37
CA GLY A 523 18.02 5.03 20.99
C GLY A 523 18.79 6.16 20.31
N LYS A 524 18.80 6.20 18.97
CA LYS A 524 19.43 7.27 18.18
C LYS A 524 18.77 8.63 18.45
N LEU A 525 17.44 8.69 18.42
CA LEU A 525 16.67 9.90 18.71
C LEU A 525 16.92 10.41 20.13
N HIS A 526 16.92 9.52 21.12
CA HIS A 526 17.25 9.87 22.50
C HIS A 526 18.69 10.39 22.64
N ALA A 527 19.65 9.86 21.88
CA ALA A 527 21.02 10.36 21.87
C ALA A 527 21.14 11.76 21.25
N PHE A 528 20.40 12.06 20.19
CA PHE A 528 20.40 13.39 19.56
C PHE A 528 19.96 14.49 20.53
N LEU A 529 18.98 14.22 21.39
CA LEU A 529 18.56 15.18 22.40
C LEU A 529 19.67 15.51 23.39
N LYS A 530 20.50 14.52 23.78
CA LYS A 530 21.64 14.76 24.68
C LYS A 530 22.71 15.63 24.05
N VAL A 531 22.95 15.49 22.74
CA VAL A 531 23.97 16.26 22.00
C VAL A 531 23.47 17.68 21.69
N GLY A 532 22.20 17.84 21.30
CA GLY A 532 21.60 19.14 21.00
C GLY A 532 21.50 20.08 22.22
N ILE A 533 21.54 19.54 23.45
CA ILE A 533 21.60 20.36 24.67
C ILE A 533 22.98 21.00 24.88
N GLY A 534 24.02 20.52 24.21
CA GLY A 534 25.39 21.05 24.31
C GLY A 534 25.81 21.96 23.15
N ALA A 535 24.94 22.21 22.16
CA ALA A 535 25.33 22.81 20.88
C ALA A 535 24.70 24.18 20.56
N ASP A 536 24.08 24.84 21.55
CA ASP A 536 23.76 26.27 21.46
C ASP A 536 24.42 27.01 22.64
N ILE A 537 25.66 27.46 22.37
CA ILE A 537 26.34 28.60 23.02
C ILE A 537 26.10 29.81 22.13
#